data_AF-A0A965UT92-F1
#
_entry.id   AF-A0A965UT92-F1
#
_cell.length_a   1.000
_cell.length_b   1.000
_cell.length_c   1.000
_cell.angle_alpha   90.00
_cell.angle_beta   90.00
_cell.angle_gamma   90.00
#
_symmetry.space_group_name_H-M   'P 1'
#
loop_
_entity.id
_entity.type
_entity.pdbx_description
1 polymer ?
#
loop_
_entity_poly.entity_id
_entity_poly.type
_entity_poly.pdbx_seq_one_letter_code
_entity_poly.pdbx_strand_id
1 'polypeptide(L)' 'DRITFRLGPLAGPMAAYCEKHGTTPSEAIRLALSRLLRVDAPEMTPGNPDIGKQAEAGAAARWKKRKRRK' A
#
# COMPACT_ATOMS: atom_id res chain seq x y z
N ASP A 1 13.47 9.85 7.01
CA ASP A 1 12.99 8.55 7.50
C ASP A 1 12.22 7.74 6.47
N ARG A 2 12.59 6.47 6.27
CA ARG A 2 11.82 5.54 5.42
C ARG A 2 11.32 4.38 6.29
N ILE A 3 10.08 4.48 6.76
CA ILE A 3 9.42 3.37 7.45
C ILE A 3 8.91 2.38 6.40
N THR A 4 9.33 1.12 6.48
CA THR A 4 8.79 0.04 5.63
C THR A 4 7.66 -0.66 6.36
N PHE A 5 6.42 -0.44 5.92
CA PHE A 5 5.23 -0.99 6.57
C PHE A 5 4.94 -2.42 6.08
N ARG A 6 4.89 -3.40 6.99
CA ARG A 6 4.46 -4.78 6.68
C ARG A 6 3.18 -5.09 7.44
N LEU A 7 2.10 -5.31 6.70
CA LEU A 7 0.75 -5.51 7.26
C LEU A 7 0.54 -6.87 7.95
N GLY A 8 1.36 -7.89 7.64
CA GLY A 8 1.22 -9.21 8.24
C GLY A 8 -0.21 -9.77 8.12
N PRO A 9 -0.85 -10.23 9.21
CA PRO A 9 -2.23 -10.71 9.22
C PRO A 9 -3.28 -9.70 8.73
N LEU A 10 -2.99 -8.39 8.81
CA LEU A 10 -3.90 -7.33 8.38
C LEU A 10 -3.94 -7.17 6.85
N ALA A 11 -3.06 -7.85 6.10
CA ALA A 11 -2.99 -7.70 4.65
C ALA A 11 -4.30 -8.09 3.94
N GLY A 12 -4.92 -9.20 4.34
CA GLY A 12 -6.20 -9.66 3.77
C GLY A 12 -7.37 -8.72 4.08
N PRO A 13 -7.63 -8.41 5.37
CA PRO A 13 -8.66 -7.45 5.76
C PRO A 13 -8.47 -6.06 5.11
N MET A 14 -7.23 -5.59 5.01
CA MET A 14 -6.92 -4.33 4.35
C MET A 14 -7.26 -4.38 2.85
N ALA A 15 -6.91 -5.47 2.14
CA ALA A 15 -7.25 -5.63 0.74
C ALA A 15 -8.77 -5.59 0.51
N ALA A 16 -9.55 -6.31 1.33
CA ALA A 16 -11.01 -6.28 1.26
C ALA A 16 -11.59 -4.90 1.55
N TYR A 17 -11.03 -4.17 2.51
CA TYR A 17 -11.42 -2.78 2.79
C TYR A 17 -11.14 -1.85 1.60
N CYS A 18 -9.94 -1.96 1.02
CA CYS A 18 -9.53 -1.17 -0.15
C CYS A 18 -10.41 -1.44 -1.37
N GLU A 19 -10.74 -2.70 -1.65
CA GLU A 19 -11.67 -3.08 -2.73
C GLU A 19 -13.07 -2.53 -2.51
N LYS A 20 -13.60 -2.63 -1.28
CA LYS A 20 -14.95 -2.16 -0.94
C LYS A 20 -15.08 -0.63 -1.04
N HIS A 21 -14.04 0.10 -0.64
CA HIS A 21 -14.07 1.55 -0.55
C HIS A 21 -13.39 2.26 -1.73
N GLY A 22 -12.83 1.51 -2.69
CA GLY A 22 -12.11 2.08 -3.85
C GLY A 22 -10.89 2.91 -3.46
N THR A 23 -10.27 2.64 -2.31
CA THR A 23 -9.14 3.42 -1.77
C THR A 23 -7.86 2.61 -1.77
N THR A 24 -6.71 3.28 -1.83
CA THR A 24 -5.42 2.60 -1.71
C THR A 24 -5.09 2.28 -0.25
N PRO A 25 -4.30 1.24 0.05
CA PRO A 25 -3.87 0.96 1.42
C PRO A 25 -3.15 2.15 2.08
N SER A 26 -2.35 2.88 1.31
CA SER A 26 -1.63 4.07 1.78
C SER A 26 -2.58 5.19 2.20
N GLU A 27 -3.64 5.41 1.43
CA GLU A 27 -4.67 6.40 1.72
C GLU A 27 -5.50 6.01 2.93
N ALA A 28 -5.93 4.74 3.01
CA ALA A 28 -6.66 4.21 4.15
C ALA A 28 -5.85 4.33 5.47
N ILE A 29 -4.56 3.98 5.44
CA ILE A 29 -3.67 4.12 6.60
C ILE A 29 -3.48 5.57 6.98
N ARG A 30 -3.30 6.46 6.00
CA ARG A 30 -3.13 7.90 6.25
C ARG A 30 -4.33 8.49 6.98
N LEU A 31 -5.54 8.20 6.50
CA LEU A 31 -6.77 8.66 7.14
C LEU A 31 -6.97 8.06 8.53
N ALA A 32 -6.59 6.80 8.72
CA ALA A 32 -6.63 6.17 10.04
C ALA A 32 -5.63 6.81 11.02
N LEU A 33 -4.41 7.09 10.57
CA LEU A 33 -3.37 7.71 11.37
C LEU A 33 -3.69 9.17 11.71
N SER A 34 -4.26 9.94 10.77
CA SER A 34 -4.66 11.32 11.03
C SER A 34 -5.72 11.39 12.13
N ARG A 35 -6.71 10.51 12.09
CA ARG A 35 -7.72 10.36 13.15
C ARG A 35 -7.11 9.90 14.47
N LEU A 36 -6.20 8.93 14.45
CA LEU A 36 -5.55 8.39 15.65
C LEU A 36 -4.70 9.47 16.35
N LEU A 37 -3.94 10.24 15.57
CA LEU A 37 -3.03 11.27 16.07
C LEU A 37 -3.71 12.63 16.27
N ARG A 38 -5.00 12.75 15.89
CA ARG A 38 -5.79 13.99 15.94
C ARG A 38 -5.12 15.15 15.20
N VAL A 39 -4.55 14.83 14.04
CA VAL A 39 -3.97 15.80 13.11
C VAL A 39 -4.76 15.78 11.81
N ASP A 40 -4.76 16.89 11.07
CA ASP A 40 -5.34 16.89 9.74
C ASP A 40 -4.61 15.90 8.82
N ALA A 41 -5.38 15.24 7.96
CA ALA A 41 -4.80 14.31 6.99
C ALA A 41 -3.99 15.14 5.99
N PRO A 42 -2.64 14.98 5.93
CA PRO A 42 -1.85 15.75 4.98
C PRO A 42 -2.26 15.36 3.56
N GLU A 43 -2.31 16.33 2.64
CA GLU A 43 -2.56 16.05 1.24
C GLU A 43 -1.40 15.22 0.67
N MET A 44 -1.72 14.20 -0.15
CA MET A 44 -0.70 13.35 -0.75
C MET A 44 -0.34 13.94 -2.09
N THR A 45 0.76 14.69 -2.19
CA THR A 45 1.30 15.04 -3.50
C THR A 45 1.78 13.73 -4.14
N PRO A 46 1.17 13.26 -5.24
CA PRO A 46 1.58 12.02 -5.87
C PRO A 46 3.01 12.19 -6.40
N GLY A 47 3.97 11.55 -5.74
CA GLY A 47 5.39 11.77 -6.03
C GLY A 47 5.82 11.30 -7.43
N ASN A 48 5.24 10.20 -7.93
CA ASN A 48 5.45 9.74 -9.30
C ASN A 48 4.19 8.99 -9.80
N PRO A 49 3.49 9.49 -10.84
CA PRO A 49 2.27 8.87 -11.37
C PRO A 49 2.49 7.46 -11.93
N ASP A 50 3.72 7.07 -12.28
CA ASP A 50 4.04 5.74 -12.82
C ASP A 50 4.37 4.68 -11.76
N ILE A 51 4.35 5.03 -10.46
CA ILE A 51 4.61 4.07 -9.37
C ILE A 51 3.64 2.90 -9.38
N GLY A 52 2.37 3.12 -9.77
CA GLY A 52 1.37 2.04 -9.87
C GLY A 52 1.82 0.95 -10.85
N LYS A 53 2.26 1.35 -12.05
CA LYS A 53 2.76 0.42 -13.09
C LYS A 53 4.05 -0.28 -12.67
N GLN A 54 4.94 0.43 -11.97
CA GLN A 54 6.20 -0.13 -11.48
C GLN A 54 5.98 -1.14 -10.32
N ALA A 55 4.99 -0.90 -9.47
CA ALA A 55 4.64 -1.80 -8.37
C ALA A 55 4.08 -3.14 -8.87
N GLU A 56 3.18 -3.10 -9.86
CA GLU A 56 2.64 -4.29 -10.52
C GLU A 56 3.74 -5.10 -11.24
N ALA A 57 4.60 -4.42 -12.00
CA ALA A 57 5.73 -5.05 -12.67
C ALA A 57 6.72 -5.68 -11.66
N GLY A 58 6.98 -5.02 -10.53
CA GLY A 58 7.82 -5.52 -9.46
C GLY A 58 7.22 -6.74 -8.73
N ALA A 59 5.90 -6.75 -8.49
CA ALA A 59 5.20 -7.88 -7.89
C ALA A 59 5.22 -9.11 -8.82
N ALA A 60 4.93 -8.93 -10.11
CA ALA A 60 4.98 -9.99 -11.11
C ALA A 60 6.40 -10.58 -11.27
N ALA A 61 7.44 -9.74 -11.25
CA ALA A 61 8.83 -10.19 -11.33
C ALA A 61 9.28 -10.99 -10.10
N ARG A 62 8.85 -10.59 -8.89
CA ARG A 62 9.15 -11.33 -7.64
C ARG A 62 8.48 -12.70 -7.61
N TRP A 63 7.24 -12.81 -8.09
CA TRP A 63 6.53 -14.09 -8.19
C TRP A 63 7.23 -15.05 -9.18
N LYS A 64 7.66 -14.56 -10.34
CA LYS A 64 8.41 -15.35 -11.34
C LYS A 64 9.75 -15.85 -10.81
N LYS A 65 10.52 -15.02 -10.09
CA LYS A 65 11.80 -15.43 -9.48
C LYS A 65 11.62 -16.52 -8.41
N ARG A 66 10.54 -16.47 -7.64
CA ARG A 66 10.23 -17.47 -6.60
C ARG A 66 9.89 -18.86 -7.19
N LYS A 67 9.28 -18.91 -8.38
CA LYS A 67 9.00 -20.16 -9.11
C LYS A 67 10.25 -20.83 -9.70
N ARG A 68 11.29 -20.05 -10.00
CA ARG A 68 12.51 -20.51 -10.69
C ARG A 68 13.58 -21.09 -9.74
N ARG A 69 13.31 -21.08 -8.43
CA ARG A 69 14.21 -21.54 -7.36
C ARG A 69 13.72 -22.85 -6.73
N LYS A 70 12.95 -23.64 -7.49
CA LYS A 70 12.50 -24.98 -7.14
C LYS A 70 13.48 -26.00 -7.69
#